data_AF-A0A4U5PJW8-F1
#
_entry.id   AF-A0A4U5PJW8-F1
#
_cell.length_a   1.000
_cell.length_b   1.000
_cell.length_c   1.000
_cell.angle_alpha   90.00
_cell.angle_beta   90.00
_cell.angle_gamma   90.00
#
_symmetry.space_group_name_H-M   'P 1'
#
loop_
_entity.id
_entity.type
_entity.pdbx_description
1 polymer ?
#
loop_
_entity_poly.entity_id
_entity_poly.type
_entity_poly.pdbx_seq_one_letter_code
_entity_poly.pdbx_strand_id
1 'polypeptide(L)'
;DECCMFLVLEFCSGGNLASYLRQHGRVQEQIAKRFTQQMGVGLKILQSHHIIHRDLKPENILLSGKESDVVLKIADFGLSRRVLPDKYVETVCGSPFYMAPEVLQFQRYDYKNIKSSSCLPFSQHILSGLHPDCVDICSRLLSANPVQRLSFDEFYHHKFLRRKGVGKYHGQ
;
A
#
# COMPACT_ATOMS: atom_id res chain seq x y z
N ASP A 1 19.68 -29.37 -17.78
CA ASP A 1 19.28 -28.80 -16.48
C ASP A 1 17.76 -28.81 -16.34
N GLU A 2 17.20 -29.83 -15.68
CA GLU A 2 15.77 -30.18 -15.71
C GLU A 2 14.93 -29.71 -14.49
N CYS A 3 15.39 -28.72 -13.71
CA CYS A 3 14.65 -28.26 -12.51
C CYS A 3 14.37 -26.75 -12.49
N CYS A 4 14.22 -26.09 -13.64
CA CYS A 4 13.91 -24.66 -13.69
C CYS A 4 12.42 -24.43 -13.98
N MET A 5 11.75 -23.66 -13.12
CA MET A 5 10.43 -23.10 -13.40
C MET A 5 10.60 -21.72 -14.01
N PHE A 6 10.01 -21.50 -15.19
CA PHE A 6 10.02 -20.21 -15.87
C PHE A 6 8.64 -19.56 -15.79
N LEU A 7 8.60 -18.32 -15.31
CA LEU A 7 7.40 -17.48 -15.26
C LEU A 7 7.57 -16.34 -16.26
N VAL A 8 6.77 -16.34 -17.32
CA VAL A 8 6.74 -15.25 -18.30
C VAL A 8 5.64 -14.26 -17.89
N LEU A 9 6.03 -13.03 -17.58
CA LEU A 9 5.17 -11.98 -17.07
C LEU A 9 5.33 -10.70 -17.90
N GLU A 10 4.40 -9.75 -17.71
CA GLU A 10 4.51 -8.42 -18.29
C GLU A 10 5.78 -7.69 -17.80
N PHE A 11 6.49 -7.05 -18.73
CA PHE A 11 7.63 -6.19 -18.40
C PHE A 11 7.17 -4.80 -17.91
N CYS A 12 7.59 -4.43 -16.71
CA CYS A 12 7.33 -3.11 -16.12
C CYS A 12 8.56 -2.22 -16.25
N SER A 13 8.55 -1.32 -17.25
CA SER A 13 9.72 -0.51 -17.62
C SER A 13 10.17 0.52 -16.58
N GLY A 14 9.31 0.89 -15.64
CA GLY A 14 9.59 1.87 -14.59
C GLY A 14 10.26 1.28 -13.34
N GLY A 15 10.59 -0.01 -13.33
CA GLY A 15 11.18 -0.68 -12.17
C GLY A 15 10.21 -0.79 -11.00
N ASN A 16 10.72 -0.76 -9.77
CA ASN A 16 9.90 -0.83 -8.55
C ASN A 16 9.77 0.52 -7.83
N LEU A 17 8.71 0.65 -7.04
CA LEU A 17 8.38 1.86 -6.29
C LEU A 17 9.47 2.21 -5.27
N ALA A 18 10.17 1.23 -4.69
CA ALA A 18 11.30 1.48 -3.79
C ALA A 18 12.41 2.30 -4.48
N SER A 19 12.78 1.90 -5.71
CA SER A 19 13.78 2.57 -6.52
C SER A 19 13.30 3.95 -6.95
N TYR A 20 12.03 4.06 -7.34
CA TYR A 20 11.40 5.34 -7.69
C TYR A 20 11.46 6.34 -6.53
N LEU A 21 11.07 5.92 -5.32
CA LEU A 21 11.11 6.77 -4.12
C LEU A 21 12.54 7.18 -3.73
N ARG A 22 13.52 6.29 -3.92
CA ARG A 22 14.93 6.61 -3.66
C ARG A 22 15.46 7.68 -4.63
N GLN A 23 15.06 7.63 -5.89
CA GLN A 23 15.49 8.58 -6.91
C GLN A 23 14.81 9.94 -6.79
N HIS A 24 13.52 9.96 -6.46
CA HIS A 24 12.72 11.19 -6.44
C HIS A 24 12.60 11.83 -5.05
N GLY A 25 12.94 11.10 -3.98
CA GLY A 25 12.76 11.57 -2.60
C GLY A 25 11.28 11.81 -2.27
N ARG A 26 10.96 13.01 -1.77
CA ARG A 26 9.58 13.38 -1.43
C ARG A 26 8.76 13.55 -2.72
N VAL A 27 7.82 12.65 -2.94
CA VAL A 27 6.89 12.73 -4.06
C VAL A 27 5.85 13.83 -3.86
N GLN A 28 5.45 14.46 -4.96
CA GLN A 28 4.37 15.45 -4.96
C GLN A 28 3.06 14.78 -4.53
N GLU A 29 2.22 15.52 -3.82
CA GLU A 29 0.96 14.99 -3.28
C GLU A 29 0.04 14.44 -4.38
N GLN A 30 0.02 15.05 -5.56
CA GLN A 30 -0.77 14.56 -6.70
C GLN A 30 -0.32 13.18 -7.17
N ILE A 31 0.99 12.92 -7.20
CA ILE A 31 1.56 11.62 -7.56
C ILE A 31 1.23 10.60 -6.46
N ALA A 32 1.45 10.96 -5.18
CA ALA A 32 1.12 10.10 -4.04
C ALA A 32 -0.36 9.71 -4.03
N LYS A 33 -1.25 10.65 -4.35
CA LYS A 33 -2.68 10.42 -4.49
C LYS A 33 -2.99 9.45 -5.62
N ARG A 34 -2.41 9.65 -6.81
CA ARG A 34 -2.60 8.75 -7.97
C ARG A 34 -2.12 7.33 -7.65
N PHE A 35 -0.95 7.18 -7.02
CA PHE A 35 -0.43 5.88 -6.59
C PHE A 35 -1.33 5.23 -5.53
N THR A 36 -1.79 6.01 -4.55
CA THR A 36 -2.71 5.53 -3.50
C THR A 36 -4.01 5.01 -4.10
N GLN A 37 -4.59 5.73 -5.07
CA GLN A 37 -5.79 5.28 -5.79
C GLN A 37 -5.56 3.97 -6.55
N GLN A 38 -4.48 3.88 -7.33
CA GLN A 38 -4.15 2.66 -8.08
C GLN A 38 -3.89 1.47 -7.16
N MET A 39 -3.17 1.69 -6.05
CA MET A 39 -2.96 0.67 -5.02
C MET A 39 -4.29 0.18 -4.45
N GLY A 40 -5.21 1.10 -4.10
CA GLY A 40 -6.53 0.76 -3.62
C GLY A 40 -7.32 -0.10 -4.61
N VAL A 41 -7.27 0.23 -5.91
CA VAL A 41 -7.93 -0.54 -6.98
C VAL A 41 -7.35 -1.96 -7.04
N GLY A 42 -6.03 -2.10 -7.03
CA GLY A 42 -5.37 -3.41 -7.03
C GLY A 42 -5.76 -4.24 -5.81
N LEU A 43 -5.74 -3.66 -4.62
CA LEU A 43 -6.14 -4.33 -3.38
C LEU A 43 -7.61 -4.76 -3.38
N LYS A 44 -8.50 -3.95 -3.95
CA LYS A 44 -9.92 -4.31 -4.11
C LYS A 44 -10.11 -5.54 -5.00
N ILE A 45 -9.33 -5.66 -6.07
CA ILE A 45 -9.35 -6.85 -6.95
C ILE A 45 -8.82 -8.08 -6.21
N LEU A 46 -7.74 -7.95 -5.44
CA LEU A 46 -7.23 -9.07 -4.63
C LEU A 46 -8.29 -9.54 -3.62
N GLN A 47 -8.90 -8.60 -2.92
CA GLN A 47 -9.96 -8.87 -1.96
C GLN A 47 -11.17 -9.57 -2.61
N SER A 48 -11.63 -9.11 -3.78
CA SER A 48 -12.77 -9.72 -4.49
C SER A 48 -12.50 -11.15 -4.93
N HIS A 49 -11.23 -11.53 -5.08
CA HIS A 49 -10.79 -12.90 -5.38
C HIS A 49 -10.37 -13.68 -4.13
N HIS A 50 -10.59 -13.11 -2.94
CA HIS A 50 -10.20 -13.69 -1.66
C HIS A 50 -8.69 -13.93 -1.55
N ILE A 51 -7.86 -13.13 -2.20
CA ILE A 51 -6.40 -13.23 -2.19
C ILE A 51 -5.81 -12.24 -1.18
N ILE A 52 -4.98 -12.73 -0.28
CA ILE A 52 -4.14 -11.91 0.59
C ILE A 52 -2.71 -11.98 0.05
N HIS A 53 -2.12 -10.82 -0.26
CA HIS A 53 -0.77 -10.75 -0.83
C HIS A 53 0.33 -11.16 0.16
N ARG A 54 0.19 -10.74 1.42
CA ARG A 54 1.08 -11.00 2.57
C ARG A 54 2.52 -10.44 2.49
N ASP A 55 2.98 -9.91 1.35
CA ASP A 55 4.27 -9.21 1.26
C ASP A 55 4.18 -7.90 0.45
N LEU A 56 3.24 -7.03 0.81
CA LEU A 56 3.11 -5.71 0.16
C LEU A 56 4.20 -4.77 0.70
N LYS A 57 5.09 -4.35 -0.19
CA LYS A 57 6.19 -3.43 0.08
C LYS A 57 6.58 -2.71 -1.22
N PRO A 58 7.24 -1.54 -1.17
CA PRO A 58 7.62 -0.80 -2.37
C PRO A 58 8.45 -1.59 -3.39
N GLU A 59 9.19 -2.62 -2.98
CA GLU A 59 9.93 -3.51 -3.87
C GLU A 59 9.03 -4.40 -4.72
N ASN A 60 7.86 -4.77 -4.17
CA ASN A 60 6.86 -5.65 -4.82
C ASN A 60 5.77 -4.84 -5.54
N ILE A 61 5.96 -3.53 -5.67
CA ILE A 61 5.10 -2.64 -6.43
C ILE A 61 5.88 -2.14 -7.65
N LEU A 62 5.50 -2.60 -8.83
CA LEU A 62 6.14 -2.26 -10.09
C LEU A 62 5.47 -1.07 -10.74
N LEU A 63 6.25 -0.35 -11.54
CA LEU A 63 5.81 0.83 -12.28
C LEU A 63 5.96 0.56 -13.79
N SER A 64 4.96 0.91 -14.57
CA SER A 64 4.97 0.79 -16.03
C SER A 64 4.47 2.09 -16.67
N GLY A 65 4.95 2.40 -17.88
CA GLY A 65 4.62 3.64 -18.58
C GLY A 65 5.61 4.78 -18.34
N LYS A 66 5.29 5.96 -18.90
CA LYS A 66 6.09 7.20 -18.80
C LYS A 66 5.68 8.00 -17.56
N GLU A 67 6.50 8.94 -17.10
CA GLU A 67 6.26 9.74 -15.87
C GLU A 67 4.85 10.37 -15.78
N SER A 68 4.31 10.88 -16.88
CA SER A 68 2.96 11.47 -16.92
C SER A 68 1.83 10.44 -16.73
N ASP A 69 2.09 9.16 -17.02
CA ASP A 69 1.12 8.07 -17.07
C ASP A 69 1.59 6.80 -16.40
N VAL A 70 2.34 6.94 -15.30
CA VAL A 70 2.82 5.81 -14.53
C VAL A 70 1.64 4.99 -14.00
N VAL A 71 1.64 3.70 -14.35
CA VAL A 71 0.72 2.68 -13.87
C VAL A 71 1.44 1.83 -12.83
N LEU A 72 0.80 1.69 -11.67
CA LEU A 72 1.24 0.87 -10.55
C LEU A 72 0.69 -0.54 -10.71
N LYS A 73 1.55 -1.55 -10.55
CA LYS A 73 1.21 -2.96 -10.63
C LYS A 73 1.71 -3.69 -9.38
N ILE A 74 0.83 -4.45 -8.74
CA ILE A 74 1.20 -5.34 -7.63
C ILE A 74 1.89 -6.56 -8.22
N ALA A 75 3.05 -6.92 -7.70
CA ALA A 75 3.87 -8.03 -8.16
C ALA A 75 4.34 -8.90 -6.99
N ASP A 76 4.94 -10.04 -7.33
CA ASP A 76 5.47 -11.04 -6.38
C ASP A 76 4.42 -11.65 -5.45
N PHE A 77 3.63 -12.55 -6.04
CA PHE A 77 2.63 -13.33 -5.34
C PHE A 77 3.20 -14.59 -4.66
N GLY A 78 4.53 -14.72 -4.53
CA GLY A 78 5.17 -15.93 -3.99
C GLY A 78 4.73 -16.27 -2.56
N LEU A 79 4.36 -15.25 -1.78
CA LEU A 79 3.80 -15.40 -0.44
C LEU A 79 2.27 -15.23 -0.39
N SER A 80 1.58 -15.09 -1.51
CA SER A 80 0.14 -14.87 -1.50
C SER A 80 -0.65 -16.12 -1.10
N ARG A 81 -1.88 -15.93 -0.60
CA ARG A 81 -2.78 -17.04 -0.24
C ARG A 81 -4.23 -16.68 -0.50
N ARG A 82 -5.02 -17.64 -1.02
CA ARG A 82 -6.47 -17.52 -1.07
C ARG A 82 -7.07 -17.89 0.29
N VAL A 83 -7.90 -17.01 0.85
CA VAL A 83 -8.53 -17.16 2.17
C VAL A 83 -10.02 -16.91 2.01
N LEU A 84 -10.80 -17.99 2.06
CA LEU A 84 -12.26 -17.91 1.97
C LEU A 84 -12.83 -17.11 3.15
N PRO A 85 -14.04 -16.54 3.00
CA PRO A 85 -14.77 -15.94 4.13
C PRO A 85 -14.79 -16.88 5.34
N ASP A 86 -14.67 -16.33 6.55
CA ASP A 86 -14.66 -17.05 7.83
C ASP A 86 -13.47 -18.00 8.05
N LYS A 87 -12.44 -17.94 7.21
CA LYS A 87 -11.15 -18.61 7.42
C LYS A 87 -10.06 -17.60 7.75
N TYR A 88 -9.07 -18.06 8.52
CA TYR A 88 -7.95 -17.25 8.98
C TYR A 88 -6.62 -17.86 8.56
N VAL A 89 -5.60 -17.01 8.49
CA VAL A 89 -4.22 -17.45 8.31
C VAL A 89 -3.50 -17.39 9.65
N GLU A 90 -2.70 -18.43 9.94
CA GLU A 90 -1.91 -18.55 11.18
C GLU A 90 -0.40 -18.48 10.91
N THR A 91 0.02 -18.63 9.65
CA THR A 91 1.44 -18.57 9.26
C THR A 91 1.94 -17.12 9.21
N VAL A 92 3.03 -16.84 9.93
CA VAL A 92 3.77 -15.57 9.86
C VAL A 92 4.73 -15.61 8.68
N CYS A 93 4.57 -14.71 7.73
CA CYS A 93 5.44 -14.57 6.56
C CYS A 93 5.35 -13.15 5.98
N GLY A 94 6.37 -12.75 5.21
CA GLY A 94 6.50 -11.43 4.60
C GLY A 94 7.70 -10.65 5.15
N SER A 95 7.75 -9.36 4.86
CA SER A 95 8.86 -8.49 5.26
C SER A 95 8.53 -7.77 6.59
N PRO A 96 9.29 -7.98 7.68
CA PRO A 96 8.90 -7.54 9.03
C PRO A 96 8.53 -6.05 9.15
N PHE A 97 9.21 -5.16 8.42
CA PHE A 97 8.94 -3.72 8.44
C PHE A 97 7.58 -3.30 7.86
N TYR A 98 6.94 -4.19 7.10
CA TYR A 98 5.65 -3.98 6.42
C TYR A 98 4.52 -4.86 6.97
N MET A 99 4.84 -5.79 7.88
CA MET A 99 3.84 -6.64 8.51
C MET A 99 2.91 -5.83 9.42
N ALA A 100 1.64 -6.22 9.44
CA ALA A 100 0.67 -5.69 10.40
C ALA A 100 0.95 -6.25 11.82
N PRO A 101 0.65 -5.51 12.90
CA PRO A 101 0.99 -5.91 14.27
C PRO A 101 0.37 -7.24 14.67
N GLU A 102 -0.84 -7.54 14.22
CA GLU A 102 -1.53 -8.81 14.45
C GLU A 102 -0.78 -10.02 13.87
N VAL A 103 -0.09 -9.84 12.73
CA VAL A 103 0.74 -10.88 12.11
C VAL A 103 1.98 -11.14 12.96
N LEU A 104 2.60 -10.09 13.52
CA LEU A 104 3.75 -10.21 14.40
C LEU A 104 3.39 -10.79 15.79
N GLN A 105 2.14 -10.61 16.22
CA GLN A 105 1.61 -11.11 17.49
C GLN A 105 1.01 -12.52 17.38
N PHE A 106 1.21 -13.22 16.26
CA PHE A 106 0.67 -14.56 15.99
C PHE A 106 -0.87 -14.66 16.11
N GLN A 107 -1.58 -13.54 15.88
CA GLN A 107 -3.03 -13.54 15.89
C GLN A 107 -3.58 -13.99 14.53
N ARG A 108 -4.79 -14.55 14.53
CA ARG A 108 -5.55 -14.88 13.31
C ARG A 108 -5.88 -13.60 12.53
N TYR A 109 -5.60 -13.58 11.23
CA TYR A 109 -5.74 -12.37 10.41
C TYR A 109 -6.42 -12.61 9.04
N ASP A 110 -7.05 -11.56 8.48
CA ASP A 110 -7.79 -11.54 7.20
C ASP A 110 -7.30 -10.42 6.23
N TYR A 111 -8.09 -10.01 5.24
CA TYR A 111 -7.70 -9.03 4.22
C TYR A 111 -7.62 -7.56 4.70
N LYS A 112 -7.96 -7.26 5.96
CA LYS A 112 -8.03 -5.88 6.48
C LYS A 112 -6.68 -5.24 6.83
N ASN A 113 -5.54 -5.70 6.30
CA ASN A 113 -4.24 -5.51 6.98
C ASN A 113 -3.24 -4.55 6.30
N ILE A 114 -2.97 -3.39 6.93
CA ILE A 114 -1.81 -2.51 6.67
C ILE A 114 -1.24 -2.02 8.03
N LYS A 115 0.09 -1.88 8.09
CA LYS A 115 1.01 -1.65 9.23
C LYS A 115 0.52 -0.78 10.43
N SER A 116 1.09 -1.05 11.61
CA SER A 116 0.98 -0.29 12.87
C SER A 116 1.57 1.12 12.85
N SER A 117 0.88 2.11 13.44
CA SER A 117 1.50 3.23 14.14
C SER A 117 0.53 3.86 15.17
N SER A 118 0.94 4.09 16.42
CA SER A 118 0.18 4.90 17.41
C SER A 118 0.28 6.40 17.12
N CYS A 119 1.30 6.80 16.38
CA CYS A 119 1.43 8.06 15.67
C CYS A 119 2.07 7.75 14.32
N LEU A 120 1.74 8.51 13.27
CA LEU A 120 2.41 8.34 11.98
C LEU A 120 3.93 8.29 12.17
N PRO A 121 4.67 7.39 11.48
CA PRO A 121 6.12 7.24 11.62
C PRO A 121 6.89 8.40 10.97
N PHE A 122 6.32 9.59 10.99
CA PHE A 122 6.86 10.81 10.41
C PHE A 122 7.17 11.77 11.55
N SER A 123 8.33 12.43 11.47
CA SER A 123 8.70 13.47 12.43
C SER A 123 7.67 14.61 12.41
N GLN A 124 7.55 15.35 13.52
CA GLN A 124 6.61 16.46 13.63
C GLN A 124 6.83 17.53 12.55
N HIS A 125 8.06 17.69 12.07
CA HIS A 125 8.42 18.55 10.93
C HIS A 125 7.84 18.08 9.59
N ILE A 126 7.74 16.76 9.37
CA ILE A 126 7.09 16.21 8.17
C ILE A 126 5.59 16.39 8.29
N LEU A 127 5.02 16.10 9.47
CA LEU A 127 3.59 16.19 9.71
C LEU A 127 3.04 17.61 9.57
N SER A 128 3.77 18.62 10.06
CA SER A 128 3.38 20.02 9.90
C SER A 128 3.40 20.48 8.44
N GLY A 129 4.20 19.83 7.59
CA GLY A 129 4.29 20.08 6.15
C GLY A 129 3.33 19.24 5.31
N LEU A 130 2.42 18.47 5.92
CA LEU A 130 1.42 17.65 5.23
C LEU A 130 0.02 18.23 5.43
N HIS A 131 -0.83 18.05 4.41
CA HIS A 131 -2.23 18.42 4.53
C HIS A 131 -2.92 17.58 5.62
N PRO A 132 -3.84 18.15 6.42
CA PRO A 132 -4.57 17.40 7.45
C PRO A 132 -5.25 16.12 6.92
N ASP A 133 -5.86 16.17 5.74
CA ASP A 133 -6.46 14.98 5.12
C ASP A 133 -5.44 13.87 4.78
N CYS A 134 -4.17 14.22 4.49
CA CYS A 134 -3.09 13.24 4.26
C CYS A 134 -2.71 12.57 5.57
N VAL A 135 -2.65 13.34 6.65
CA VAL A 135 -2.37 12.85 8.00
C VAL A 135 -3.50 11.93 8.46
N ASP A 136 -4.75 12.34 8.27
CA ASP A 136 -5.94 11.57 8.65
C ASP A 136 -6.01 10.23 7.90
N ILE A 137 -5.91 10.22 6.57
CA ILE A 137 -5.98 8.97 5.81
C ILE A 137 -4.87 7.99 6.19
N CYS A 138 -3.63 8.48 6.37
CA CYS A 138 -2.52 7.64 6.78
C CYS A 138 -2.75 7.07 8.18
N SER A 139 -3.25 7.89 9.11
CA SER A 139 -3.47 7.46 10.50
C SER A 139 -4.56 6.38 10.58
N ARG A 140 -5.63 6.52 9.79
CA ARG A 140 -6.70 5.52 9.74
C ARG A 140 -6.30 4.24 9.00
N LEU A 141 -5.47 4.34 7.96
CA LEU A 141 -4.89 3.17 7.27
C LEU A 141 -3.92 2.40 8.18
N LEU A 142 -3.15 3.12 9.00
CA LEU A 142 -2.14 2.56 9.91
C LEU A 142 -2.68 2.25 11.32
N SER A 143 -3.99 2.28 11.51
CA SER A 143 -4.63 1.99 12.78
C SER A 143 -4.32 0.57 13.25
N ALA A 144 -3.92 0.45 14.52
CA ALA A 144 -3.57 -0.83 15.15
C ALA A 144 -4.79 -1.73 15.32
N ASN A 145 -5.96 -1.15 15.57
CA ASN A 145 -7.20 -1.91 15.72
C ASN A 145 -7.80 -2.15 14.32
N PRO A 146 -7.83 -3.41 13.81
CA PRO A 146 -8.36 -3.72 12.49
C PRO A 146 -9.86 -3.37 12.33
N VAL A 147 -10.59 -3.21 13.43
CA VAL A 147 -11.99 -2.74 13.43
C VAL A 147 -12.10 -1.24 13.20
N GLN A 148 -11.15 -0.46 13.71
CA GLN A 148 -11.10 1.00 13.53
C GLN A 148 -10.30 1.40 12.28
N ARG A 149 -9.62 0.44 11.66
CA ARG A 149 -8.83 0.64 10.46
C ARG A 149 -9.74 0.98 9.29
N LEU A 150 -9.29 1.91 8.47
CA LEU A 150 -10.05 2.44 7.33
C LEU A 150 -10.53 1.30 6.43
N SER A 151 -11.84 1.16 6.28
CA SER A 151 -12.41 0.18 5.35
C SER A 151 -12.22 0.63 3.89
N PHE A 152 -12.37 -0.30 2.93
CA PHE A 152 -12.29 0.06 1.51
C PHE A 152 -13.34 1.10 1.12
N ASP A 153 -14.58 0.99 1.61
CA ASP A 153 -15.64 1.94 1.29
C ASP A 153 -15.27 3.35 1.78
N GLU A 154 -14.83 3.48 3.03
CA GLU A 154 -14.39 4.75 3.59
C GLU A 154 -13.14 5.30 2.89
N PHE A 155 -12.22 4.42 2.48
CA PHE A 155 -11.01 4.80 1.74
C PHE A 155 -11.36 5.53 0.45
N TYR A 156 -12.24 4.98 -0.39
CA TYR A 156 -12.62 5.62 -1.66
C TYR A 156 -13.40 6.92 -1.49
N HIS A 157 -14.15 7.05 -0.38
CA HIS A 157 -14.90 8.26 -0.07
C HIS A 157 -14.08 9.32 0.70
N HIS A 158 -12.83 9.01 1.05
CA HIS A 158 -11.99 9.87 1.87
C HIS A 158 -11.70 11.22 1.20
N LYS A 159 -11.68 12.30 1.99
CA LYS A 159 -11.48 13.69 1.52
C LYS A 159 -10.18 13.85 0.73
N PHE A 160 -9.09 13.26 1.21
CA PHE A 160 -7.80 13.21 0.51
C PHE A 160 -7.94 12.73 -0.95
N LEU A 161 -8.66 11.64 -1.18
CA LEU A 161 -8.84 11.08 -2.53
C LEU A 161 -9.86 11.85 -3.38
N ARG A 162 -10.80 12.57 -2.75
CA ARG A 162 -11.83 13.35 -3.47
C ARG A 162 -11.43 14.81 -3.77
N ARG A 163 -10.45 15.36 -3.06
CA ARG A 163 -9.99 16.74 -3.23
C ARG A 163 -9.51 17.01 -4.65
N LYS A 164 -10.11 17.96 -5.37
CA LYS A 164 -9.51 18.49 -6.61
C LYS A 164 -8.24 19.24 -6.21
N GLY A 165 -7.11 18.95 -6.86
CA GLY A 165 -5.82 19.49 -6.48
C GLY A 165 -5.86 21.01 -6.35
N VAL A 166 -5.78 21.52 -5.13
CA VAL A 166 -5.53 22.94 -4.92
C VAL A 166 -4.02 23.10 -5.05
N GLY A 167 -3.59 23.69 -6.17
CA GLY A 167 -2.22 24.13 -6.34
C GLY A 167 -1.85 25.09 -5.22
N LYS A 168 -0.59 24.99 -4.79
CA LYS A 168 0.13 25.87 -3.86
C LYS A 168 -0.12 25.63 -2.37
N TYR A 169 0.77 24.83 -1.78
CA TYR A 169 1.40 25.23 -0.53
C TYR A 169 2.74 25.89 -0.89
N HIS A 170 2.70 27.20 -1.17
CA HIS A 170 3.84 28.03 -0.86
C HIS A 170 3.73 28.37 0.62
N GLY A 171 4.62 27.80 1.42
CA GLY A 171 4.89 28.21 2.79
C GLY A 171 6.40 28.38 2.89
N GLN A 172 6.79 29.57 3.34
CA GLN A 172 8.10 30.21 3.33
C GLN A 172 9.25 29.36 3.88
#